data_AF-A0A8T3WD68-F1
#
_entry.id   AF-A0A8T3WD68-F1
#
_cell.length_a   1.000
_cell.length_b   1.000
_cell.length_c   1.000
_cell.angle_alpha   90.00
_cell.angle_beta   90.00
_cell.angle_gamma   90.00
#
_symmetry.space_group_name_H-M   'P 1'
#
loop_
_entity.id
_entity.type
_entity.pdbx_description
1 polymer ?
#
loop_
_entity_poly.entity_id
_entity_poly.type
_entity_poly.pdbx_seq_one_letter_code
_entity_poly.pdbx_strand_id
1 'polypeptide(L)'
;MTKNKIKGLSKREVEIVAWLEFYKKYFFHANDIKQFFKTRGTLYRNIQRLLAKKRIIKLNQSKYYLVPIKAKSGSWSEHPFIIIDEMCNGEDYYINGWASANYWHLTDHIPSAYEVYTLNKQGVKTILNTRDISSRFKFDRAKLTKDYFITVLLYLIRNIEGIYFKGGTALQKIFLDNSRLSEDIDFTLTRDVSKVKKEINNVINNSKLFGNIAEDKNVEGFLRIIVYYKGFDGQKDKLFIDLTERAKPMLDTEEYEVKHFYEPNIPKYSIKTLALRELIGEKIRATITRNKPRDHFDLYKIIRAKMPIDLEIAEKKCKQVGAEFSIIKMFNKAQTLKNRWDKDMVVLLAEPVSFQEVMKFLARHFKLKEEKNSYKKKKNDKG
;
A
#
# COMPACT_ATOMS: atom_id res chain seq x y z
N MET A 1 -7.30 24.53 7.80
CA MET A 1 -8.07 23.27 7.95
C MET A 1 -8.76 23.27 9.31
N THR A 2 -10.07 23.51 9.35
CA THR A 2 -10.86 23.42 10.59
C THR A 2 -10.90 21.98 11.07
N LYS A 3 -10.29 21.71 12.24
CA LYS A 3 -10.38 20.42 12.93
C LYS A 3 -11.85 20.13 13.21
N ASN A 4 -12.47 19.20 12.49
CA ASN A 4 -13.79 18.65 12.83
C ASN A 4 -13.66 17.82 14.13
N LYS A 5 -13.60 18.50 15.28
CA LYS A 5 -13.59 17.88 16.61
C LYS A 5 -14.98 17.27 16.86
N ILE A 6 -15.05 15.95 17.00
CA ILE A 6 -16.27 15.27 17.45
C ILE A 6 -16.59 15.74 18.87
N LYS A 7 -17.84 16.13 19.12
CA LYS A 7 -18.30 16.50 20.46
C LYS A 7 -18.26 15.26 21.37
N GLY A 8 -17.80 15.44 22.61
CA GLY A 8 -17.71 14.37 23.60
C GLY A 8 -19.07 13.69 23.87
N LEU A 9 -19.01 12.42 24.27
CA LEU A 9 -20.19 11.66 24.69
C LEU A 9 -20.45 11.86 26.18
N SER A 10 -21.73 11.98 26.54
CA SER A 10 -22.20 11.89 27.91
C SER A 10 -22.10 10.46 28.41
N LYS A 11 -22.12 10.28 29.74
CA LYS A 11 -22.06 8.96 30.39
C LYS A 11 -23.07 7.97 29.80
N ARG A 12 -24.32 8.39 29.62
CA ARG A 12 -25.38 7.55 29.04
C ARG A 12 -25.14 7.19 27.56
N GLU A 13 -24.62 8.12 26.77
CA GLU A 13 -24.28 7.84 25.36
C GLU A 13 -23.12 6.83 25.27
N VAL A 14 -22.15 6.91 26.18
CA VAL A 14 -21.07 5.91 26.29
C VAL A 14 -21.64 4.54 26.68
N GLU A 15 -22.52 4.47 27.68
CA GLU A 15 -23.19 3.22 28.08
C GLU A 15 -23.94 2.56 26.92
N ILE A 16 -24.69 3.34 26.14
CA ILE A 16 -25.43 2.83 24.97
C ILE A 16 -24.49 2.29 23.89
N VAL A 17 -23.45 3.07 23.54
CA VAL A 17 -22.50 2.65 22.50
C VAL A 17 -21.74 1.41 22.95
N ALA A 18 -21.25 1.38 24.19
CA ALA A 18 -20.55 0.22 24.75
C ALA A 18 -21.45 -1.02 24.79
N TRP A 19 -22.73 -0.88 25.14
CA TRP A 19 -23.68 -1.98 25.14
C TRP A 19 -23.92 -2.52 23.73
N LEU A 20 -24.17 -1.65 22.75
CA LEU A 20 -24.36 -2.08 21.37
C LEU A 20 -23.11 -2.78 20.81
N GLU A 21 -21.90 -2.28 21.12
CA GLU A 21 -20.64 -2.92 20.72
C GLU A 21 -20.45 -4.28 21.39
N PHE A 22 -20.69 -4.37 22.70
CA PHE A 22 -20.55 -5.61 23.47
C PHE A 22 -21.43 -6.74 22.91
N TYR A 23 -22.68 -6.41 22.58
CA TYR A 23 -23.62 -7.36 21.95
C TYR A 23 -23.50 -7.44 20.42
N LYS A 24 -22.50 -6.78 19.82
CA LYS A 24 -22.27 -6.75 18.36
C LYS A 24 -23.49 -6.28 17.56
N LYS A 25 -24.34 -5.43 18.14
CA LYS A 25 -25.53 -4.84 17.51
C LYS A 25 -25.14 -3.58 16.72
N TYR A 26 -24.46 -3.78 15.59
CA TYR A 26 -24.05 -2.67 14.72
C TYR A 26 -25.22 -2.08 13.93
N PHE A 27 -26.27 -2.85 13.68
CA PHE A 27 -27.51 -2.38 13.09
C PHE A 27 -28.62 -2.56 14.14
N PHE A 28 -29.36 -1.49 14.44
CA PHE A 28 -30.32 -1.50 15.53
C PHE A 28 -31.49 -0.54 15.29
N HIS A 29 -32.62 -0.84 15.94
CA HIS A 29 -33.79 0.01 16.00
C HIS A 29 -33.81 0.84 17.28
N ALA A 30 -34.57 1.93 17.30
CA ALA A 30 -34.75 2.73 18.52
C ALA A 30 -35.24 1.88 19.71
N ASN A 31 -36.04 0.84 19.44
CA ASN A 31 -36.53 -0.08 20.46
C ASN A 31 -35.45 -0.95 21.10
N ASP A 32 -34.33 -1.23 20.42
CA ASP A 32 -33.22 -2.01 20.98
C ASP A 32 -32.55 -1.32 22.16
N ILE A 33 -32.57 0.02 22.18
CA ILE A 33 -31.95 0.83 23.23
C ILE A 33 -32.99 1.47 24.16
N LYS A 34 -34.26 1.06 24.07
CA LYS A 34 -35.35 1.65 24.88
C LYS A 34 -35.10 1.51 26.39
N GLN A 35 -34.43 0.44 26.82
CA GLN A 35 -34.13 0.15 28.22
C GLN A 35 -33.28 1.23 28.91
N PHE A 36 -32.54 2.04 28.15
CA PHE A 36 -31.73 3.14 28.68
C PHE A 36 -32.55 4.41 28.99
N PHE A 37 -33.87 4.40 28.72
CA PHE A 37 -34.71 5.60 28.76
C PHE A 37 -36.06 5.33 29.42
N LYS A 38 -36.52 6.30 30.23
CA LYS A 38 -37.85 6.24 30.88
C LYS A 38 -38.99 6.63 29.93
N THR A 39 -38.72 7.45 28.93
CA THR A 39 -39.76 7.98 28.01
C THR A 39 -39.28 7.98 26.56
N ARG A 40 -40.22 7.82 25.60
CA ARG A 40 -39.93 7.91 24.16
C ARG A 40 -39.27 9.25 23.79
N GLY A 41 -39.70 10.36 24.39
CA GLY A 41 -39.10 11.68 24.13
C GLY A 41 -37.61 11.73 24.49
N THR A 42 -37.21 11.13 25.62
CA THR A 42 -35.79 11.09 26.01
C THR A 42 -34.94 10.15 25.14
N LEU A 43 -35.52 9.04 24.66
CA LEU A 43 -34.89 8.12 23.72
C LEU A 43 -34.53 8.85 22.41
N TYR A 44 -35.51 9.45 21.74
CA TYR A 44 -35.27 10.11 20.46
C TYR A 44 -34.38 11.35 20.59
N ARG A 45 -34.45 12.07 21.71
CA ARG A 45 -33.50 13.16 22.00
C ARG A 45 -32.06 12.67 22.05
N ASN A 46 -31.79 11.48 22.61
CA ASN A 46 -30.45 10.91 22.64
C ASN A 46 -30.01 10.33 21.29
N ILE A 47 -30.92 9.72 20.53
CA ILE A 47 -30.66 9.33 19.14
C ILE A 47 -30.21 10.55 18.31
N GLN A 48 -30.92 11.68 18.43
CA GLN A 48 -30.54 12.92 17.74
C GLN A 48 -29.17 13.44 18.16
N ARG A 49 -28.82 13.32 19.45
CA ARG A 49 -27.48 13.68 19.93
C ARG A 49 -26.41 12.75 19.37
N LEU A 50 -26.65 11.44 19.34
CA LEU A 50 -25.72 10.47 18.75
C LEU A 50 -25.53 10.70 17.24
N LEU A 51 -26.60 11.03 16.50
CA LEU A 51 -26.53 11.43 15.09
C LEU A 51 -25.70 12.70 14.91
N ALA A 52 -25.98 13.75 15.68
CA ALA A 52 -25.24 15.02 15.63
C ALA A 52 -23.75 14.85 16.01
N LYS A 53 -23.45 13.86 16.86
CA LYS A 53 -22.08 13.47 17.25
C LYS A 53 -21.44 12.46 16.32
N LYS A 54 -22.10 12.07 15.22
CA LYS A 54 -21.62 11.08 14.24
C LYS A 54 -21.24 9.74 14.89
N ARG A 55 -22.00 9.35 15.91
CA ARG A 55 -21.86 8.04 16.58
C ARG A 55 -22.84 7.01 16.09
N ILE A 56 -23.88 7.44 15.41
CA ILE A 56 -24.77 6.58 14.67
C ILE A 56 -25.10 7.23 13.33
N ILE A 57 -25.49 6.42 12.35
CA ILE A 57 -25.94 6.85 11.02
C ILE A 57 -27.38 6.35 10.85
N LYS A 58 -28.29 7.18 10.35
CA LYS A 58 -29.66 6.76 10.07
C LYS A 58 -29.72 6.09 8.70
N LEU A 59 -30.12 4.82 8.66
CA LEU A 59 -30.19 4.04 7.42
C LEU A 59 -31.55 4.19 6.74
N ASN A 60 -32.63 4.01 7.50
CA ASN A 60 -34.00 4.16 7.04
C ASN A 60 -34.87 4.82 8.14
N GLN A 61 -36.20 4.74 8.04
CA GLN A 61 -37.11 5.38 8.99
C GLN A 61 -36.91 4.90 10.44
N SER A 62 -36.59 3.62 10.64
CA SER A 62 -36.57 2.96 11.96
C SER A 62 -35.21 2.38 12.34
N LYS A 63 -34.26 2.27 11.40
CA LYS A 63 -32.98 1.56 11.57
C LYS A 63 -31.78 2.50 11.56
N TYR A 64 -30.82 2.20 12.42
CA TYR A 64 -29.60 2.95 12.64
C TYR A 64 -28.38 2.03 12.57
N TYR A 65 -27.27 2.60 12.12
CA TYR A 65 -25.97 1.97 12.10
C TYR A 65 -25.06 2.58 13.16
N LEU A 66 -24.43 1.75 13.98
CA LEU A 66 -23.50 2.15 15.02
C LEU A 66 -22.13 2.47 14.44
N VAL A 67 -21.59 3.63 14.80
CA VAL A 67 -20.20 3.98 14.56
C VAL A 67 -19.40 3.65 15.84
N PRO A 68 -18.50 2.66 15.80
CA PRO A 68 -17.77 2.17 16.97
C PRO A 68 -16.94 3.26 17.67
N ILE A 69 -16.70 3.11 18.97
CA ILE A 69 -15.84 3.98 19.78
C ILE A 69 -14.43 4.07 19.17
N LYS A 70 -13.92 2.95 18.65
CA LYS A 70 -12.61 2.90 17.96
C LYS A 70 -12.54 3.82 16.73
N ALA A 71 -13.66 4.22 16.13
CA ALA A 71 -13.71 5.16 15.02
C ALA A 71 -13.54 6.61 15.52
N LYS A 72 -12.28 7.02 15.74
CA LYS A 72 -11.91 8.36 16.26
C LYS A 72 -12.46 9.53 15.43
N SER A 73 -12.68 9.34 14.13
CA SER A 73 -13.22 10.35 13.19
C SER A 73 -14.74 10.35 13.06
N GLY A 74 -15.45 9.40 13.71
CA GLY A 74 -16.90 9.25 13.56
C GLY A 74 -17.29 8.72 12.18
N SER A 75 -16.35 8.06 11.51
CA SER A 75 -16.53 7.48 10.18
C SER A 75 -16.13 6.01 10.29
N TRP A 76 -17.09 5.12 10.03
CA TRP A 76 -16.96 3.67 10.05
C TRP A 76 -17.91 3.09 9.01
N SER A 77 -17.56 1.98 8.37
CA SER A 77 -18.42 1.31 7.39
C SER A 77 -18.29 -0.20 7.49
N GLU A 78 -19.42 -0.89 7.34
CA GLU A 78 -19.49 -2.29 6.98
C GLU A 78 -19.46 -2.45 5.44
N HIS A 79 -19.54 -3.69 4.98
CA HIS A 79 -19.64 -4.00 3.55
C HIS A 79 -20.86 -3.30 2.91
N PRO A 80 -20.71 -2.62 1.75
CA PRO A 80 -21.82 -1.89 1.13
C PRO A 80 -23.08 -2.71 0.89
N PHE A 81 -22.96 -3.97 0.46
CA PHE A 81 -24.11 -4.88 0.31
C PHE A 81 -24.87 -5.14 1.63
N ILE A 82 -24.17 -5.29 2.76
CA ILE A 82 -24.82 -5.46 4.07
C ILE A 82 -25.56 -4.17 4.44
N ILE A 83 -24.94 -3.01 4.21
CA ILE A 83 -25.58 -1.72 4.47
C ILE A 83 -26.84 -1.56 3.62
N ILE A 84 -26.79 -1.92 2.33
CA ILE A 84 -27.94 -1.85 1.41
C ILE A 84 -29.05 -2.78 1.90
N ASP A 85 -28.73 -4.02 2.25
CA ASP A 85 -29.69 -4.99 2.78
C ASP A 85 -30.36 -4.46 4.07
N GLU A 86 -29.56 -3.92 4.98
CA GLU A 86 -30.01 -3.34 6.24
C GLU A 86 -30.87 -2.07 6.02
N MET A 87 -30.56 -1.26 5.00
CA MET A 87 -31.40 -0.12 4.61
C MET A 87 -32.76 -0.56 4.07
N CYS A 88 -32.77 -1.64 3.30
CA CYS A 88 -33.97 -2.23 2.71
C CYS A 88 -34.71 -3.17 3.68
N ASN A 89 -34.21 -3.37 4.90
CA ASN A 89 -34.74 -4.33 5.88
C ASN A 89 -34.84 -5.77 5.35
N GLY A 90 -34.00 -6.16 4.39
CA GLY A 90 -34.08 -7.46 3.72
C GLY A 90 -35.34 -7.66 2.87
N GLU A 91 -36.06 -6.58 2.52
CA GLU A 91 -37.21 -6.63 1.61
C GLU A 91 -36.77 -6.69 0.13
N ASP A 92 -37.73 -6.67 -0.80
CA ASP A 92 -37.45 -6.71 -2.24
C ASP A 92 -36.66 -5.47 -2.71
N TYR A 93 -35.40 -5.70 -3.04
CA TYR A 93 -34.54 -4.73 -3.73
C TYR A 93 -33.68 -5.41 -4.79
N TYR A 94 -33.25 -4.62 -5.76
CA TYR A 94 -32.35 -5.04 -6.81
C TYR A 94 -31.18 -4.06 -6.91
N ILE A 95 -29.96 -4.58 -6.95
CA ILE A 95 -28.76 -3.78 -7.17
C ILE A 95 -28.40 -3.90 -8.64
N ASN A 96 -28.17 -2.76 -9.31
CA ASN A 96 -27.85 -2.71 -10.74
C ASN A 96 -26.45 -2.13 -11.01
N GLY A 97 -26.05 -2.18 -12.28
CA GLY A 97 -24.92 -1.43 -12.82
C GLY A 97 -23.57 -1.97 -12.39
N TRP A 98 -22.61 -1.06 -12.21
CA TRP A 98 -21.21 -1.39 -11.89
C TRP A 98 -21.06 -2.17 -10.59
N ALA A 99 -21.94 -1.96 -9.60
CA ALA A 99 -21.90 -2.70 -8.35
C ALA A 99 -22.20 -4.19 -8.54
N SER A 100 -23.18 -4.52 -9.39
CA SER A 100 -23.53 -5.89 -9.69
C SER A 100 -22.50 -6.55 -10.61
N ALA A 101 -22.02 -5.82 -11.62
CA ALA A 101 -20.93 -6.30 -12.46
C ALA A 101 -19.66 -6.60 -11.64
N ASN A 102 -19.35 -5.76 -10.64
CA ASN A 102 -18.21 -5.97 -9.76
C ASN A 102 -18.41 -7.19 -8.85
N TYR A 103 -19.61 -7.37 -8.29
CA TYR A 103 -19.95 -8.54 -7.46
C TYR A 103 -19.81 -9.87 -8.22
N TRP A 104 -20.25 -9.91 -9.48
CA TRP A 104 -20.17 -11.10 -10.33
C TRP A 104 -18.82 -11.26 -11.06
N HIS A 105 -17.80 -10.46 -10.71
CA HIS A 105 -16.48 -10.48 -11.34
C HIS A 105 -16.48 -10.23 -12.85
N LEU A 106 -17.49 -9.51 -13.34
CA LEU A 106 -17.58 -9.05 -14.73
C LEU A 106 -16.79 -7.75 -14.96
N THR A 107 -16.34 -7.10 -13.88
CA THR A 107 -15.46 -5.92 -13.92
C THR A 107 -14.62 -5.78 -12.65
N ASP A 108 -13.38 -5.33 -12.84
CA ASP A 108 -12.45 -4.98 -11.77
C ASP A 108 -12.69 -3.55 -11.22
N HIS A 109 -13.60 -2.77 -11.81
CA HIS A 109 -13.92 -1.43 -11.34
C HIS A 109 -14.74 -1.49 -10.05
N ILE A 110 -14.18 -0.98 -8.96
CA ILE A 110 -14.89 -0.84 -7.68
C ILE A 110 -15.88 0.33 -7.79
N PRO A 111 -17.18 0.09 -7.60
CA PRO A 111 -18.20 1.14 -7.65
C PRO A 111 -17.99 2.19 -6.54
N SER A 112 -17.96 3.46 -6.92
CA SER A 112 -17.99 4.58 -5.96
C SER A 112 -19.42 4.95 -5.53
N ALA A 113 -20.42 4.44 -6.25
CA ALA A 113 -21.83 4.60 -5.97
C ALA A 113 -22.56 3.28 -6.26
N TYR A 114 -23.58 2.97 -5.46
CA TYR A 114 -24.40 1.77 -5.59
C TYR A 114 -25.80 2.18 -6.02
N GLU A 115 -26.23 1.72 -7.19
CA GLU A 115 -27.59 1.93 -7.68
C GLU A 115 -28.48 0.81 -7.16
N VAL A 116 -29.44 1.17 -6.32
CA VAL A 116 -30.37 0.24 -5.68
C VAL A 116 -31.79 0.63 -6.07
N TYR A 117 -32.51 -0.34 -6.60
CA TYR A 117 -33.91 -0.24 -7.01
C TYR A 117 -34.75 -0.92 -5.94
N THR A 118 -35.72 -0.19 -5.41
CA THR A 118 -36.62 -0.61 -4.33
C THR A 118 -38.04 -0.21 -4.67
N LEU A 119 -39.04 -0.94 -4.15
CA LEU A 119 -40.46 -0.56 -4.32
C LEU A 119 -40.79 0.76 -3.59
N ASN A 120 -40.07 1.04 -2.50
CA ASN A 120 -40.22 2.24 -1.69
C ASN A 120 -39.12 3.26 -2.00
N LYS A 121 -39.47 4.45 -2.51
CA LYS A 121 -38.50 5.49 -2.87
C LYS A 121 -37.74 6.01 -1.63
N GLN A 122 -36.44 5.74 -1.54
CA GLN A 122 -35.58 6.13 -0.41
C GLN A 122 -34.72 7.39 -0.67
N GLY A 123 -34.65 7.87 -1.91
CA GLY A 123 -33.83 9.03 -2.32
C GLY A 123 -32.32 8.75 -2.33
N VAL A 124 -31.51 9.77 -2.65
CA VAL A 124 -30.04 9.66 -2.60
C VAL A 124 -29.56 9.80 -1.16
N LYS A 125 -28.78 8.83 -0.67
CA LYS A 125 -28.21 8.86 0.68
C LYS A 125 -26.70 8.68 0.66
N THR A 126 -25.98 9.58 1.32
CA THR A 126 -24.55 9.45 1.58
C THR A 126 -24.36 8.78 2.93
N ILE A 127 -24.02 7.49 2.92
CA ILE A 127 -23.83 6.72 4.17
C ILE A 127 -22.41 6.85 4.69
N LEU A 128 -21.45 7.22 3.85
CA LEU A 128 -20.05 7.37 4.21
C LEU A 128 -19.48 8.72 3.84
N ASN A 129 -18.81 9.32 4.82
CA ASN A 129 -17.69 10.22 4.59
C ASN A 129 -16.39 9.59 5.14
N THR A 130 -16.36 8.26 5.33
CA THR A 130 -15.11 7.50 5.43
C THR A 130 -14.48 7.61 4.06
N ARG A 131 -13.50 8.50 3.98
CA ARG A 131 -12.42 8.39 3.04
C ARG A 131 -11.77 7.01 3.24
N ASP A 132 -12.31 6.01 2.54
CA ASP A 132 -11.69 4.72 2.34
C ASP A 132 -10.26 4.97 1.81
N ILE A 133 -9.28 4.34 2.45
CA ILE A 133 -7.87 4.55 2.09
C ILE A 133 -7.65 3.91 0.70
N SER A 134 -8.33 2.81 0.34
CA SER A 134 -8.28 2.29 -1.03
C SER A 134 -8.92 3.25 -2.04
N SER A 135 -10.09 3.83 -1.75
CA SER A 135 -10.71 4.83 -2.63
C SER A 135 -9.94 6.15 -2.73
N ARG A 136 -9.11 6.48 -1.72
CA ARG A 136 -8.18 7.63 -1.78
C ARG A 136 -6.94 7.38 -2.63
N PHE A 137 -6.42 6.15 -2.66
CA PHE A 137 -5.06 5.89 -3.13
C PHE A 137 -4.98 5.04 -4.41
N LYS A 138 -6.10 4.80 -5.11
CA LYS A 138 -6.15 4.12 -6.44
C LYS A 138 -5.43 2.75 -6.49
N PHE A 139 -5.21 2.10 -5.35
CA PHE A 139 -4.51 0.82 -5.24
C PHE A 139 -5.44 -0.31 -4.80
N ASP A 140 -5.10 -1.53 -5.22
CA ASP A 140 -5.75 -2.75 -4.74
C ASP A 140 -5.63 -2.91 -3.22
N ARG A 141 -6.69 -3.41 -2.57
CA ARG A 141 -6.80 -3.52 -1.11
C ARG A 141 -5.84 -4.54 -0.53
N ALA A 142 -5.63 -5.68 -1.20
CA ALA A 142 -4.69 -6.68 -0.72
C ALA A 142 -3.26 -6.14 -0.82
N LYS A 143 -2.93 -5.43 -1.91
CA LYS A 143 -1.65 -4.75 -2.05
C LYS A 143 -1.43 -3.65 -1.02
N LEU A 144 -2.44 -2.83 -0.73
CA LEU A 144 -2.37 -1.80 0.33
C LEU A 144 -2.21 -2.40 1.72
N THR A 145 -2.85 -3.54 1.99
CA THR A 145 -2.69 -4.26 3.27
C THR A 145 -1.25 -4.73 3.40
N LYS A 146 -0.69 -5.33 2.35
CA LYS A 146 0.71 -5.75 2.35
C LYS A 146 1.67 -4.56 2.53
N ASP A 147 1.43 -3.44 1.85
CA ASP A 147 2.23 -2.22 1.99
C ASP A 147 2.17 -1.63 3.42
N TYR A 148 1.02 -1.74 4.09
CA TYR A 148 0.88 -1.38 5.50
C TYR A 148 1.82 -2.20 6.37
N PHE A 149 1.80 -3.54 6.24
CA PHE A 149 2.67 -4.40 7.05
C PHE A 149 4.16 -4.23 6.70
N ILE A 150 4.50 -3.94 5.45
CA ILE A 150 5.87 -3.52 5.07
C ILE A 150 6.26 -2.24 5.81
N THR A 151 5.38 -1.25 5.85
CA THR A 151 5.64 0.03 6.52
C THR A 151 5.79 -0.14 8.03
N VAL A 152 4.96 -0.98 8.66
CA VAL A 152 5.11 -1.36 10.07
C VAL A 152 6.45 -2.04 10.32
N LEU A 153 6.81 -3.01 9.48
CA LEU A 153 8.05 -3.76 9.63
C LEU A 153 9.29 -2.85 9.49
N LEU A 154 9.31 -1.98 8.48
CA LEU A 154 10.34 -0.96 8.30
C LEU A 154 10.44 -0.03 9.51
N TYR A 155 9.30 0.43 10.04
CA TYR A 155 9.28 1.23 11.26
C TYR A 155 9.93 0.48 12.42
N LEU A 156 9.57 -0.78 12.67
CA LEU A 156 10.09 -1.54 13.81
C LEU A 156 11.61 -1.75 13.75
N ILE A 157 12.16 -2.07 12.57
CA ILE A 157 13.58 -2.40 12.42
C ILE A 157 14.48 -1.21 12.12
N ARG A 158 13.94 0.01 11.95
CA ARG A 158 14.67 1.20 11.46
C ARG A 158 15.94 1.56 12.25
N ASN A 159 15.98 1.21 13.54
CA ASN A 159 17.06 1.56 14.46
C ASN A 159 18.12 0.46 14.61
N ILE A 160 17.98 -0.67 13.90
CA ILE A 160 19.00 -1.73 13.92
C ILE A 160 20.26 -1.20 13.25
N GLU A 161 21.38 -1.27 13.95
CA GLU A 161 22.65 -0.75 13.45
C GLU A 161 23.18 -1.59 12.29
N GLY A 162 23.79 -0.93 11.30
CA GLY A 162 24.45 -1.59 10.18
C GLY A 162 23.52 -2.17 9.13
N ILE A 163 22.22 -1.82 9.15
CA ILE A 163 21.28 -2.13 8.06
C ILE A 163 20.96 -0.86 7.27
N TYR A 164 20.99 -0.96 5.94
CA TYR A 164 20.74 0.16 5.03
C TYR A 164 19.67 -0.22 4.02
N PHE A 165 18.53 0.45 4.09
CA PHE A 165 17.38 0.18 3.25
C PHE A 165 17.72 0.44 1.78
N LYS A 166 17.28 -0.42 0.86
CA LYS A 166 17.56 -0.28 -0.58
C LYS A 166 16.44 -0.83 -1.46
N GLY A 167 16.75 -0.91 -2.76
CA GLY A 167 15.90 -1.57 -3.73
C GLY A 167 14.71 -0.72 -4.18
N GLY A 168 13.72 -1.39 -4.79
CA GLY A 168 12.55 -0.71 -5.34
C GLY A 168 11.65 -0.09 -4.28
N THR A 169 11.58 -0.69 -3.10
CA THR A 169 10.72 -0.22 -1.99
C THR A 169 11.27 1.05 -1.36
N ALA A 170 12.60 1.16 -1.20
CA ALA A 170 13.24 2.41 -0.76
C ALA A 170 12.98 3.56 -1.74
N LEU A 171 13.18 3.31 -3.05
CA LEU A 171 12.90 4.31 -4.08
C LEU A 171 11.44 4.77 -4.05
N GLN A 172 10.49 3.84 -3.97
CA GLN A 172 9.07 4.17 -3.97
C GLN A 172 8.63 4.94 -2.72
N LYS A 173 9.04 4.50 -1.53
CA LYS A 173 8.60 5.12 -0.27
C LYS A 173 9.30 6.43 0.06
N ILE A 174 10.54 6.63 -0.38
CA ILE A 174 11.32 7.83 -0.03
C ILE A 174 11.24 8.89 -1.13
N PHE A 175 11.42 8.49 -2.39
CA PHE A 175 11.70 9.43 -3.47
C PHE A 175 10.59 9.52 -4.53
N LEU A 176 9.82 8.46 -4.77
CA LEU A 176 8.85 8.39 -5.87
C LEU A 176 7.37 8.47 -5.41
N ASP A 177 7.14 8.98 -4.20
CA ASP A 177 5.81 9.25 -3.64
C ASP A 177 4.83 8.07 -3.74
N ASN A 178 5.34 6.85 -3.54
CA ASN A 178 4.59 5.61 -3.69
C ASN A 178 3.83 5.54 -5.03
N SER A 179 4.45 5.96 -6.14
CA SER A 179 3.84 5.89 -7.49
C SER A 179 3.44 4.48 -7.94
N ARG A 180 4.04 3.46 -7.34
CA ARG A 180 3.55 2.08 -7.32
C ARG A 180 3.81 1.45 -5.96
N LEU A 181 3.02 0.45 -5.61
CA LEU A 181 3.30 -0.39 -4.46
C LEU A 181 4.46 -1.36 -4.73
N SER A 182 5.12 -1.78 -3.66
CA SER A 182 6.22 -2.73 -3.68
C SER A 182 5.99 -3.78 -2.60
N GLU A 183 6.41 -5.01 -2.87
CA GLU A 183 6.05 -6.17 -2.04
C GLU A 183 7.22 -6.79 -1.28
N ASP A 184 8.45 -6.41 -1.64
CA ASP A 184 9.69 -6.98 -1.12
C ASP A 184 10.46 -5.91 -0.33
N ILE A 185 11.20 -6.29 0.71
CA ILE A 185 12.05 -5.38 1.48
C ILE A 185 13.51 -5.80 1.29
N ASP A 186 14.36 -4.89 0.84
CA ASP A 186 15.78 -5.15 0.60
C ASP A 186 16.66 -4.30 1.53
N PHE A 187 17.66 -4.93 2.17
CA PHE A 187 18.69 -4.25 2.95
C PHE A 187 20.09 -4.66 2.49
N THR A 188 21.03 -3.71 2.56
CA THR A 188 22.46 -4.01 2.61
C THR A 188 22.92 -3.98 4.07
N LEU A 189 23.78 -4.92 4.45
CA LEU A 189 24.34 -5.03 5.79
C LEU A 189 25.84 -4.73 5.77
N THR A 190 26.34 -4.02 6.78
CA THR A 190 27.78 -3.89 7.09
C THR A 190 28.20 -4.68 8.34
N ARG A 191 27.29 -5.51 8.84
CA ARG A 191 27.48 -6.41 9.97
C ARG A 191 27.11 -7.82 9.53
N ASP A 192 27.65 -8.79 10.24
CA ASP A 192 27.35 -10.21 10.06
C ASP A 192 25.82 -10.46 10.01
N VAL A 193 25.38 -11.14 8.94
CA VAL A 193 23.95 -11.39 8.70
C VAL A 193 23.30 -12.19 9.82
N SER A 194 24.02 -13.09 10.48
CA SER A 194 23.49 -13.90 11.58
C SER A 194 23.18 -13.07 12.82
N LYS A 195 24.02 -12.08 13.14
CA LYS A 195 23.78 -11.12 14.23
C LYS A 195 22.57 -10.23 13.93
N VAL A 196 22.54 -9.62 12.75
CA VAL A 196 21.42 -8.75 12.32
C VAL A 196 20.10 -9.50 12.29
N LYS A 197 20.08 -10.74 11.78
CA LYS A 197 18.90 -11.62 11.79
C LYS A 197 18.36 -11.83 13.20
N LYS A 198 19.22 -12.09 14.19
CA LYS A 198 18.78 -12.26 15.60
C LYS A 198 18.12 -10.99 16.12
N GLU A 199 18.67 -9.82 15.83
CA GLU A 199 18.10 -8.52 16.21
C GLU A 199 16.74 -8.28 15.55
N ILE A 200 16.63 -8.52 14.24
CA ILE A 200 15.36 -8.43 13.50
C ILE A 200 14.32 -9.38 14.11
N ASN A 201 14.67 -10.64 14.37
CA ASN A 201 13.77 -11.62 14.95
C ASN A 201 13.27 -11.17 16.33
N ASN A 202 14.17 -10.66 17.18
CA ASN A 202 13.80 -10.16 18.51
C ASN A 202 12.82 -8.98 18.43
N VAL A 203 13.10 -8.01 17.56
CA VAL A 203 12.23 -6.84 17.33
C VAL A 203 10.84 -7.27 16.84
N ILE A 204 10.77 -8.18 15.87
CA ILE A 204 9.51 -8.68 15.32
C ILE A 204 8.72 -9.45 16.38
N ASN A 205 9.36 -10.39 17.08
CA ASN A 205 8.71 -11.20 18.11
C ASN A 205 8.18 -10.35 19.28
N ASN A 206 8.95 -9.35 19.71
CA ASN A 206 8.53 -8.44 20.79
C ASN A 206 7.34 -7.56 20.41
N SER A 207 7.14 -7.28 19.11
CA SER A 207 6.01 -6.48 18.65
C SER A 207 4.65 -7.19 18.82
N LYS A 208 4.64 -8.53 18.78
CA LYS A 208 3.41 -9.36 18.73
C LYS A 208 2.46 -9.03 17.57
N LEU A 209 2.91 -8.26 16.57
CA LEU A 209 2.12 -7.87 15.39
C LEU A 209 2.22 -8.87 14.25
N PHE A 210 3.28 -9.67 14.25
CA PHE A 210 3.59 -10.66 13.22
C PHE A 210 3.44 -12.07 13.76
N GLY A 211 3.24 -13.02 12.85
CA GLY A 211 3.26 -14.44 13.14
C GLY A 211 4.68 -15.00 13.11
N ASN A 212 4.79 -16.25 12.69
CA ASN A 212 6.07 -16.94 12.63
C ASN A 212 7.08 -16.26 11.70
N ILE A 213 8.35 -16.48 11.98
CA ILE A 213 9.48 -16.07 11.14
C ILE A 213 10.13 -17.35 10.62
N ALA A 214 10.40 -17.41 9.32
CA ALA A 214 11.09 -18.52 8.67
C ALA A 214 12.24 -18.00 7.80
N GLU A 215 13.06 -18.92 7.31
CA GLU A 215 14.14 -18.64 6.37
C GLU A 215 13.81 -19.28 5.02
N ASP A 216 14.24 -18.61 3.96
CA ASP A 216 14.21 -19.16 2.61
C ASP A 216 15.66 -19.33 2.13
N LYS A 217 16.04 -18.65 1.05
CA LYS A 217 17.40 -18.69 0.52
C LYS A 217 18.41 -18.14 1.52
N ASN A 218 19.34 -19.01 1.92
CA ASN A 218 20.49 -18.67 2.76
C ASN A 218 21.75 -19.16 2.04
N VAL A 219 22.54 -18.22 1.52
CA VAL A 219 23.81 -18.48 0.83
C VAL A 219 24.84 -17.48 1.35
N GLU A 220 26.12 -17.72 1.08
CA GLU A 220 27.19 -16.82 1.54
C GLU A 220 26.90 -15.35 1.16
N GLY A 221 26.86 -14.48 2.16
CA GLY A 221 26.58 -13.04 2.00
C GLY A 221 25.13 -12.67 1.65
N PHE A 222 24.18 -13.61 1.64
CA PHE A 222 22.76 -13.32 1.38
C PHE A 222 21.81 -14.20 2.20
N LEU A 223 20.86 -13.56 2.87
CA LEU A 223 19.78 -14.23 3.60
C LEU A 223 18.42 -13.62 3.23
N ARG A 224 17.45 -14.49 2.93
CA ARG A 224 16.03 -14.12 2.86
C ARG A 224 15.26 -14.61 4.09
N ILE A 225 14.68 -13.66 4.81
CA ILE A 225 13.77 -13.91 5.93
C ILE A 225 12.32 -13.82 5.43
N ILE A 226 11.48 -14.76 5.84
CA ILE A 226 10.04 -14.74 5.64
C ILE A 226 9.37 -14.35 6.95
N VAL A 227 8.57 -13.28 6.93
CA VAL A 227 7.77 -12.85 8.08
C VAL A 227 6.30 -13.03 7.76
N TYR A 228 5.62 -13.91 8.48
CA TYR A 228 4.18 -14.13 8.30
C TYR A 228 3.37 -13.07 9.05
N TYR A 229 2.24 -12.66 8.49
CA TYR A 229 1.30 -11.74 9.13
C TYR A 229 -0.14 -12.16 8.87
N LYS A 230 -1.06 -11.66 9.70
CA LYS A 230 -2.50 -11.81 9.51
C LYS A 230 -3.07 -10.46 9.08
N GLY A 231 -3.62 -10.40 7.87
CA GLY A 231 -4.28 -9.24 7.30
C GLY A 231 -5.51 -8.80 8.10
N PHE A 232 -6.03 -7.61 7.79
CA PHE A 232 -7.19 -7.05 8.48
C PHE A 232 -8.49 -7.84 8.26
N ASP A 233 -8.55 -8.59 7.16
CA ASP A 233 -9.61 -9.54 6.82
C ASP A 233 -9.41 -10.92 7.48
N GLY A 234 -8.32 -11.09 8.22
CA GLY A 234 -7.95 -12.34 8.87
C GLY A 234 -7.20 -13.33 7.97
N GLN A 235 -6.97 -13.01 6.70
CA GLN A 235 -6.18 -13.86 5.81
C GLN A 235 -4.70 -13.83 6.21
N LYS A 236 -4.01 -14.96 6.04
CA LYS A 236 -2.57 -15.04 6.30
C LYS A 236 -1.81 -14.75 5.02
N ASP A 237 -0.76 -13.94 5.13
CA ASP A 237 0.17 -13.68 4.03
C ASP A 237 1.59 -13.50 4.61
N LYS A 238 2.58 -13.24 3.75
CA LYS A 238 3.99 -13.17 4.10
C LYS A 238 4.70 -11.97 3.47
N LEU A 239 5.72 -11.49 4.17
CA LEU A 239 6.67 -10.50 3.71
C LEU A 239 8.05 -11.14 3.53
N PHE A 240 8.80 -10.64 2.56
CA PHE A 240 10.20 -11.05 2.35
C PHE A 240 11.13 -9.91 2.77
N ILE A 241 12.14 -10.24 3.56
CA ILE A 241 13.26 -9.36 3.89
C ILE A 241 14.54 -9.98 3.32
N ASP A 242 15.10 -9.33 2.31
CA ASP A 242 16.37 -9.70 1.69
C ASP A 242 17.51 -8.93 2.33
N LEU A 243 18.43 -9.65 2.96
CA LEU A 243 19.61 -9.13 3.61
C LEU A 243 20.83 -9.49 2.77
N THR A 244 21.54 -8.48 2.26
CA THR A 244 22.80 -8.69 1.52
C THR A 244 23.97 -8.13 2.31
N GLU A 245 24.92 -8.97 2.69
CA GLU A 245 26.13 -8.54 3.37
C GLU A 245 27.11 -7.90 2.38
N ARG A 246 27.72 -6.79 2.79
CA ARG A 246 28.79 -6.09 2.05
C ARG A 246 29.74 -5.44 3.04
N ALA A 247 31.03 -5.41 2.70
CA ALA A 247 32.04 -4.72 3.53
C ALA A 247 31.69 -3.25 3.77
N LYS A 248 31.27 -2.53 2.71
CA LYS A 248 30.72 -1.17 2.80
C LYS A 248 29.84 -0.81 1.60
N PRO A 249 28.89 0.12 1.76
CA PRO A 249 28.25 0.85 0.67
C PRO A 249 29.28 1.52 -0.26
N MET A 250 28.87 1.79 -1.51
CA MET A 250 29.76 2.43 -2.48
C MET A 250 29.91 3.93 -2.22
N LEU A 251 28.84 4.57 -1.74
CA LEU A 251 28.80 5.95 -1.29
C LEU A 251 28.41 6.00 0.20
N ASP A 252 28.66 7.12 0.85
CA ASP A 252 28.21 7.35 2.23
C ASP A 252 26.70 7.25 2.34
N THR A 253 26.24 6.63 3.43
CA THR A 253 24.81 6.34 3.62
C THR A 253 24.04 7.58 4.01
N GLU A 254 22.78 7.63 3.63
CA GLU A 254 21.91 8.78 3.87
C GLU A 254 20.72 8.36 4.75
N GLU A 255 20.05 9.33 5.37
CA GLU A 255 18.85 9.10 6.17
C GLU A 255 17.72 9.99 5.67
N TYR A 256 16.55 9.40 5.44
CA TYR A 256 15.38 10.11 4.92
C TYR A 256 14.10 9.69 5.62
N GLU A 257 13.11 10.61 5.66
CA GLU A 257 11.74 10.31 6.06
C GLU A 257 11.10 9.31 5.08
N VAL A 258 10.47 8.27 5.63
CA VAL A 258 9.70 7.30 4.83
C VAL A 258 8.28 7.84 4.63
N LYS A 259 7.89 8.12 3.37
CA LYS A 259 6.56 8.63 3.05
C LYS A 259 5.55 7.47 3.03
N HIS A 260 4.46 7.61 3.78
CA HIS A 260 3.40 6.61 3.83
C HIS A 260 2.01 7.22 4.08
N PHE A 261 0.97 6.43 3.82
CA PHE A 261 -0.43 6.87 3.89
C PHE A 261 -1.11 6.63 5.25
N TYR A 262 -0.38 6.03 6.20
CA TYR A 262 -0.96 5.37 7.38
C TYR A 262 -0.91 6.18 8.67
N GLU A 263 -0.74 7.51 8.60
CA GLU A 263 -0.85 8.36 9.79
C GLU A 263 -2.32 8.42 10.27
N PRO A 264 -2.58 8.41 11.60
CA PRO A 264 -1.64 8.40 12.71
C PRO A 264 -1.28 6.99 13.23
N ASN A 265 -1.69 5.91 12.55
CA ASN A 265 -1.45 4.54 13.01
C ASN A 265 0.03 4.17 13.01
N ILE A 266 0.77 4.63 11.99
CA ILE A 266 2.21 4.58 11.94
C ILE A 266 2.70 6.03 12.07
N PRO A 267 3.53 6.36 13.08
CA PRO A 267 4.07 7.71 13.21
C PRO A 267 5.12 7.94 12.12
N LYS A 268 5.36 9.20 11.78
CA LYS A 268 6.47 9.57 10.90
C LYS A 268 7.80 9.08 11.45
N TYR A 269 8.65 8.58 10.55
CA TYR A 269 9.97 8.08 10.91
C TYR A 269 10.94 8.22 9.74
N SER A 270 12.22 8.27 10.09
CA SER A 270 13.32 8.18 9.14
C SER A 270 13.99 6.81 9.20
N ILE A 271 14.66 6.43 8.12
CA ILE A 271 15.43 5.19 8.04
C ILE A 271 16.73 5.44 7.27
N LYS A 272 17.81 4.76 7.71
CA LYS A 272 19.09 4.75 6.99
C LYS A 272 18.96 3.98 5.68
N THR A 273 19.49 4.54 4.60
CA THR A 273 19.43 3.98 3.25
C THR A 273 20.77 4.17 2.53
N LEU A 274 20.97 3.46 1.43
CA LEU A 274 22.08 3.77 0.52
C LEU A 274 21.87 5.16 -0.08
N ALA A 275 22.95 5.84 -0.45
CA ALA A 275 22.85 7.15 -1.10
C ALA A 275 21.90 7.10 -2.31
N LEU A 276 21.12 8.16 -2.54
CA LEU A 276 20.18 8.23 -3.65
C LEU A 276 20.84 7.90 -5.00
N ARG A 277 22.04 8.43 -5.24
CA ARG A 277 22.84 8.14 -6.44
C ARG A 277 23.17 6.65 -6.59
N GLU A 278 23.47 5.98 -5.48
CA GLU A 278 23.74 4.55 -5.45
C GLU A 278 22.48 3.73 -5.74
N LEU A 279 21.33 4.10 -5.15
CA LEU A 279 20.03 3.46 -5.41
C LEU A 279 19.63 3.56 -6.88
N ILE A 280 19.80 4.75 -7.48
CA ILE A 280 19.52 4.98 -8.90
C ILE A 280 20.47 4.15 -9.77
N GLY A 281 21.77 4.11 -9.44
CA GLY A 281 22.75 3.28 -10.13
C GLY A 281 22.40 1.78 -10.07
N GLU A 282 21.98 1.28 -8.90
CA GLU A 282 21.49 -0.10 -8.75
C GLU A 282 20.24 -0.37 -9.56
N LYS A 283 19.35 0.62 -9.67
CA LYS A 283 18.12 0.52 -10.48
C LYS A 283 18.45 0.44 -11.97
N ILE A 284 19.33 1.30 -12.48
CA ILE A 284 19.80 1.25 -13.88
C ILE A 284 20.45 -0.09 -14.18
N ARG A 285 21.35 -0.56 -13.31
CA ARG A 285 21.95 -1.91 -13.40
C ARG A 285 20.87 -3.01 -13.44
N ALA A 286 19.84 -2.94 -12.60
CA ALA A 286 18.76 -3.91 -12.58
C ALA A 286 17.93 -3.90 -13.89
N THR A 287 17.69 -2.72 -14.46
CA THR A 287 17.04 -2.55 -15.77
C THR A 287 17.84 -3.21 -16.89
N ILE A 288 19.18 -3.07 -16.87
CA ILE A 288 20.10 -3.69 -17.86
C ILE A 288 20.14 -5.22 -17.71
N THR A 289 20.29 -5.70 -16.48
CA THR A 289 20.61 -7.11 -16.20
C THR A 289 19.36 -7.97 -16.07
N ARG A 290 18.46 -7.60 -15.14
CA ARG A 290 17.24 -8.33 -14.81
C ARG A 290 16.12 -8.07 -15.80
N ASN A 291 16.07 -6.84 -16.32
CA ASN A 291 15.15 -6.40 -17.36
C ASN A 291 13.68 -6.78 -17.04
N LYS A 292 13.14 -6.25 -15.93
CA LYS A 292 11.73 -6.43 -15.52
C LYS A 292 10.91 -5.14 -15.71
N PRO A 293 9.57 -5.26 -15.88
CA PRO A 293 8.66 -4.11 -15.97
C PRO A 293 8.82 -3.08 -14.83
N ARG A 294 8.88 -3.55 -13.58
CA ARG A 294 9.05 -2.70 -12.39
C ARG A 294 10.30 -1.82 -12.45
N ASP A 295 11.39 -2.34 -13.01
CA ASP A 295 12.65 -1.60 -13.12
C ASP A 295 12.56 -0.48 -14.16
N HIS A 296 11.85 -0.72 -15.26
CA HIS A 296 11.58 0.30 -16.30
C HIS A 296 10.66 1.39 -15.78
N PHE A 297 9.60 1.03 -15.05
CA PHE A 297 8.70 2.00 -14.45
C PHE A 297 9.41 2.90 -13.44
N ASP A 298 10.17 2.31 -12.52
CA ASP A 298 10.93 3.08 -11.52
C ASP A 298 11.91 4.03 -12.21
N LEU A 299 12.65 3.56 -13.22
CA LEU A 299 13.59 4.39 -13.97
C LEU A 299 12.89 5.53 -14.73
N TYR A 300 11.72 5.27 -15.32
CA TYR A 300 10.88 6.29 -15.94
C TYR A 300 10.45 7.36 -14.92
N LYS A 301 10.04 6.97 -13.71
CA LYS A 301 9.65 7.91 -12.65
C LYS A 301 10.85 8.72 -12.14
N ILE A 302 12.01 8.10 -11.95
CA ILE A 302 13.27 8.75 -11.56
C ILE A 302 13.63 9.86 -12.56
N ILE A 303 13.63 9.54 -13.87
CA ILE A 303 13.96 10.50 -14.93
C ILE A 303 12.91 11.62 -14.98
N ARG A 304 11.61 11.31 -14.90
CA ARG A 304 10.55 12.33 -14.89
C ARG A 304 10.64 13.27 -13.69
N ALA A 305 11.09 12.76 -12.55
CA ALA A 305 11.34 13.56 -11.36
C ALA A 305 12.65 14.35 -11.41
N LYS A 306 13.39 14.29 -12.54
CA LYS A 306 14.68 14.97 -12.75
C LYS A 306 15.72 14.65 -11.66
N MET A 307 15.67 13.44 -11.13
CA MET A 307 16.64 12.97 -10.14
C MET A 307 18.03 12.78 -10.77
N PRO A 308 19.11 12.93 -9.99
CA PRO A 308 20.47 12.84 -10.52
C PRO A 308 20.77 11.41 -10.98
N ILE A 309 21.01 11.25 -12.29
CA ILE A 309 21.43 9.98 -12.88
C ILE A 309 22.93 10.03 -13.12
N ASP A 310 23.61 9.04 -12.56
CA ASP A 310 25.04 8.84 -12.72
C ASP A 310 25.28 7.47 -13.37
N LEU A 311 25.65 7.48 -14.65
CA LEU A 311 25.91 6.27 -15.41
C LEU A 311 27.22 5.58 -15.02
N GLU A 312 28.18 6.32 -14.47
CA GLU A 312 29.46 5.74 -14.00
C GLU A 312 29.22 4.85 -12.78
N ILE A 313 28.35 5.28 -11.86
CA ILE A 313 27.91 4.45 -10.73
C ILE A 313 27.20 3.19 -11.24
N ALA A 314 26.28 3.34 -12.20
CA ALA A 314 25.57 2.20 -12.78
C ALA A 314 26.53 1.21 -13.46
N GLU A 315 27.55 1.69 -14.16
CA GLU A 315 28.58 0.85 -14.78
C GLU A 315 29.41 0.09 -13.73
N LYS A 316 29.89 0.78 -12.68
CA LYS A 316 30.61 0.15 -11.56
C LYS A 316 29.74 -0.92 -10.89
N LYS A 317 28.45 -0.66 -10.71
CA LYS A 317 27.47 -1.62 -10.17
C LYS A 317 27.22 -2.82 -11.10
N CYS A 318 27.27 -2.66 -12.42
CA CYS A 318 27.24 -3.77 -13.38
C CYS A 318 28.49 -4.65 -13.24
N LYS A 319 29.68 -4.03 -13.18
CA LYS A 319 30.97 -4.73 -13.00
C LYS A 319 31.01 -5.57 -11.71
N GLN A 320 30.45 -5.05 -10.60
CA GLN A 320 30.35 -5.78 -9.32
C GLN A 320 29.59 -7.11 -9.40
N VAL A 321 28.72 -7.29 -10.40
CA VAL A 321 27.95 -8.52 -10.59
C VAL A 321 28.36 -9.28 -11.85
N GLY A 322 29.55 -8.97 -12.40
CA GLY A 322 30.07 -9.60 -13.62
C GLY A 322 29.25 -9.29 -14.88
N ALA A 323 28.45 -8.22 -14.87
CA ALA A 323 27.63 -7.84 -16.01
C ALA A 323 28.26 -6.72 -16.82
N GLU A 324 28.18 -6.83 -18.15
CA GLU A 324 28.54 -5.75 -19.06
C GLU A 324 27.45 -4.65 -19.03
N PHE A 325 27.87 -3.41 -18.81
CA PHE A 325 27.00 -2.24 -18.90
C PHE A 325 26.65 -1.94 -20.35
N SER A 326 25.36 -2.01 -20.69
CA SER A 326 24.88 -1.66 -22.02
C SER A 326 23.43 -1.17 -21.95
N ILE A 327 23.22 0.10 -22.32
CA ILE A 327 21.89 0.70 -22.43
C ILE A 327 21.00 -0.09 -23.39
N ILE A 328 21.57 -0.61 -24.49
CA ILE A 328 20.83 -1.39 -25.49
C ILE A 328 20.14 -2.60 -24.84
N LYS A 329 20.80 -3.25 -23.86
CA LYS A 329 20.25 -4.42 -23.17
C LYS A 329 18.95 -4.14 -22.40
N MET A 330 18.71 -2.91 -21.97
CA MET A 330 17.42 -2.51 -21.36
C MET A 330 16.24 -2.73 -22.32
N PHE A 331 16.46 -2.54 -23.63
CA PHE A 331 15.41 -2.59 -24.64
C PHE A 331 15.28 -3.96 -25.33
N ASN A 332 16.05 -4.95 -24.87
CA ASN A 332 15.94 -6.32 -25.36
C ASN A 332 14.64 -6.96 -24.85
N LYS A 333 14.16 -8.00 -25.57
CA LYS A 333 12.98 -8.80 -25.17
C LYS A 333 11.71 -7.95 -24.94
N ALA A 334 11.51 -6.90 -25.75
CA ALA A 334 10.40 -5.96 -25.60
C ALA A 334 9.02 -6.63 -25.54
N GLN A 335 8.78 -7.70 -26.31
CA GLN A 335 7.50 -8.42 -26.26
C GLN A 335 7.27 -9.12 -24.91
N THR A 336 8.30 -9.77 -24.36
CA THR A 336 8.23 -10.41 -23.04
C THR A 336 7.99 -9.37 -21.95
N LEU A 337 8.64 -8.21 -22.05
CA LEU A 337 8.41 -7.09 -21.14
C LEU A 337 6.97 -6.59 -21.20
N LYS A 338 6.42 -6.39 -22.40
CA LYS A 338 5.03 -5.94 -22.59
C LYS A 338 4.06 -6.93 -21.94
N ASN A 339 4.19 -8.22 -22.23
CA ASN A 339 3.30 -9.25 -21.68
C ASN A 339 3.34 -9.29 -20.15
N ARG A 340 4.52 -9.07 -19.54
CA ARG A 340 4.65 -8.98 -18.08
C ARG A 340 4.19 -7.64 -17.52
N TRP A 341 4.28 -6.56 -18.29
CA TRP A 341 3.80 -5.25 -17.87
C TRP A 341 2.30 -5.31 -17.58
N ASP A 342 1.53 -5.82 -18.54
CA ASP A 342 0.07 -5.86 -18.44
C ASP A 342 -0.40 -6.77 -17.27
N LYS A 343 0.37 -7.82 -16.94
CA LYS A 343 0.09 -8.73 -15.83
C LYS A 343 0.56 -8.21 -14.46
N ASP A 344 1.82 -7.78 -14.38
CA ASP A 344 2.51 -7.59 -13.10
C ASP A 344 2.52 -6.13 -12.63
N MET A 345 2.41 -5.16 -13.56
CA MET A 345 2.51 -3.73 -13.22
C MET A 345 1.16 -3.12 -12.92
N VAL A 346 0.15 -3.40 -13.73
CA VAL A 346 -1.14 -2.67 -13.70
C VAL A 346 -1.76 -2.66 -12.30
N VAL A 347 -1.73 -3.81 -11.60
CA VAL A 347 -2.26 -3.98 -10.25
C VAL A 347 -1.47 -3.24 -9.15
N LEU A 348 -0.25 -2.79 -9.45
CA LEU A 348 0.64 -2.10 -8.51
C LEU A 348 0.68 -0.59 -8.72
N LEU A 349 0.13 -0.05 -9.81
CA LEU A 349 0.25 1.35 -10.18
C LEU A 349 -0.81 2.23 -9.50
N ALA A 350 -0.42 3.42 -9.04
CA ALA A 350 -1.37 4.42 -8.55
C ALA A 350 -2.17 5.01 -9.72
N GLU A 351 -1.48 5.22 -10.84
CA GLU A 351 -2.04 5.79 -12.05
C GLU A 351 -1.60 4.93 -13.24
N PRO A 352 -2.55 4.53 -14.11
CA PRO A 352 -2.22 3.67 -15.24
C PRO A 352 -1.26 4.40 -16.19
N VAL A 353 -0.18 3.71 -16.56
CA VAL A 353 0.74 4.16 -17.60
C VAL A 353 1.00 3.00 -18.55
N SER A 354 0.96 3.28 -19.85
CA SER A 354 1.15 2.23 -20.85
C SER A 354 2.63 1.85 -20.98
N PHE A 355 2.89 0.56 -21.24
CA PHE A 355 4.24 0.07 -21.57
C PHE A 355 4.87 0.88 -22.71
N GLN A 356 4.08 1.21 -23.75
CA GLN A 356 4.58 1.94 -24.91
C GLN A 356 5.05 3.35 -24.55
N GLU A 357 4.33 4.06 -23.69
CA GLU A 357 4.71 5.39 -23.21
C GLU A 357 6.05 5.32 -22.49
N VAL A 358 6.17 4.42 -21.51
CA VAL A 358 7.39 4.24 -20.71
C VAL A 358 8.58 3.91 -21.59
N MET A 359 8.45 2.93 -22.49
CA MET A 359 9.56 2.52 -23.35
C MET A 359 9.96 3.58 -24.37
N LYS A 360 8.99 4.29 -24.97
CA LYS A 360 9.28 5.40 -25.90
C LYS A 360 10.01 6.53 -25.16
N PHE A 361 9.58 6.85 -23.94
CA PHE A 361 10.22 7.87 -23.11
C PHE A 361 11.67 7.49 -22.79
N LEU A 362 11.91 6.28 -22.29
CA LEU A 362 13.25 5.79 -21.96
C LEU A 362 14.16 5.73 -23.19
N ALA A 363 13.65 5.26 -24.34
CA ALA A 363 14.42 5.18 -25.57
C ALA A 363 14.88 6.56 -26.08
N ARG A 364 14.05 7.59 -25.89
CA ARG A 364 14.42 8.98 -26.20
C ARG A 364 15.44 9.52 -25.22
N HIS A 365 15.22 9.35 -23.92
CA HIS A 365 16.12 9.85 -22.88
C HIS A 365 17.55 9.29 -23.05
N PHE A 366 17.66 7.98 -23.28
CA PHE A 366 18.94 7.31 -23.49
C PHE A 366 19.43 7.32 -24.94
N LYS A 367 18.81 8.12 -25.82
CA LYS A 367 19.20 8.26 -27.24
C LYS A 367 19.47 6.92 -27.94
N LEU A 368 18.57 5.95 -27.77
CA LEU A 368 18.78 4.54 -28.15
C LEU A 368 19.24 4.33 -29.61
N LYS A 369 18.81 5.20 -30.53
CA LYS A 369 19.24 5.14 -31.94
C LYS A 369 20.75 5.42 -32.09
N GLU A 370 21.27 6.42 -31.39
CA GLU A 370 22.70 6.79 -31.40
C GLU A 370 23.54 5.68 -30.78
N GLU A 371 23.09 5.14 -29.64
CA GLU A 371 23.71 3.99 -28.97
C GLU A 371 23.82 2.76 -29.89
N LYS A 372 22.74 2.41 -30.59
CA LYS A 372 22.76 1.30 -31.56
C LYS A 372 23.70 1.55 -32.73
N ASN A 373 23.81 2.78 -33.20
CA ASN A 373 24.71 3.13 -34.30
C ASN A 373 26.19 3.06 -33.85
N SER A 374 26.50 3.57 -32.65
CA SER A 374 27.84 3.48 -32.06
C SER A 374 28.26 2.02 -31.84
N TYR A 375 27.35 1.18 -31.33
CA TYR A 375 27.62 -0.24 -31.12
C TYR A 375 27.90 -0.99 -32.44
N LYS A 376 27.15 -0.68 -33.52
CA LYS A 376 27.41 -1.26 -34.84
C LYS A 376 28.78 -0.86 -35.40
N LYS A 377 29.18 0.41 -35.28
CA LYS A 377 30.51 0.89 -35.71
C LYS A 377 31.63 0.14 -34.97
N LYS A 378 31.58 0.09 -33.64
CA LYS A 378 32.56 -0.63 -32.81
C LYS A 378 32.67 -2.13 -33.11
N LYS A 379 31.60 -2.75 -33.62
CA LYS A 379 31.63 -4.17 -34.02
C LYS A 379 32.30 -4.35 -35.40
N ASN A 380 32.07 -3.40 -36.32
CA ASN A 380 32.70 -3.40 -37.64
C ASN A 380 34.18 -3.04 -37.59
N ASP A 381 34.63 -2.24 -36.62
CA ASP A 381 36.05 -1.90 -36.44
C ASP A 381 36.87 -3.01 -35.74
N LYS A 382 36.21 -4.08 -35.27
CA LYS A 382 36.83 -5.21 -34.54
C LYS A 382 36.77 -6.54 -35.29
N GLY A 383 36.13 -6.58 -36.46
CA GLY A 383 36.12 -7.73 -37.38
C GLY A 383 36.91 -7.38 -38.61
#